data_AF-A0A2L2Z148-F1
#
_entry.id   AF-A0A2L2Z148-F1
#
_cell.length_a   1.000
_cell.length_b   1.000
_cell.length_c   1.000
_cell.angle_alpha   90.00
_cell.angle_beta   90.00
_cell.angle_gamma   90.00
#
_symmetry.space_group_name_H-M   'P 1'
#
loop_
_entity.id
_entity.type
_entity.pdbx_description
1 polymer ?
#
loop_
_entity_poly.entity_id
_entity_poly.type
_entity_poly.pdbx_seq_one_letter_code
_entity_poly.pdbx_strand_id
1 'polypeptide(L)' 'KSSIIHQCKLCSYNSFSRANLARHLRTHTGEKPFKCTLCRRSFSDPSSLKRHSIRHIK' A
#
# COMPACT_ATOMS: atom_id res chain seq x y z
N LYS A 1 27.09 2.54 9.90
CA LYS A 1 25.88 2.98 9.17
C LYS A 1 24.68 2.37 9.86
N SER A 2 23.95 3.13 10.68
CA SER A 2 22.79 2.61 11.42
C SER A 2 21.59 2.56 10.48
N SER A 3 21.10 1.36 10.17
CA SER A 3 19.90 1.15 9.36
C SER A 3 18.68 1.36 10.25
N ILE A 4 17.97 2.48 10.10
CA ILE A 4 16.75 2.75 10.86
C ILE A 4 15.67 1.77 10.42
N ILE A 5 15.16 0.99 11.36
CA ILE A 5 14.03 0.06 11.16
C ILE A 5 12.75 0.71 11.67
N HIS A 6 11.73 0.73 10.84
CA HIS A 6 10.37 1.14 11.16
C HIS A 6 9.51 -0.09 11.44
N GLN A 7 9.14 -0.27 12.71
CA GLN A 7 8.33 -1.39 13.19
C GLN A 7 6.84 -1.04 13.24
N CYS A 8 6.00 -2.01 12.90
CA CYS A 8 4.56 -1.92 13.11
C CYS A 8 4.20 -2.14 14.58
N LYS A 9 3.27 -1.34 15.10
CA LYS A 9 2.79 -1.48 16.49
C LYS A 9 1.68 -2.53 16.65
N LEU A 10 1.11 -3.01 15.55
CA LEU A 10 -0.03 -3.92 15.55
C LEU A 10 0.37 -5.37 15.23
N CYS A 11 1.58 -5.58 14.71
CA CYS A 11 2.14 -6.91 14.39
C CYS A 11 3.66 -6.85 14.34
N SER A 12 4.32 -8.01 14.17
CA SER A 12 5.79 -8.12 14.09
C SER A 12 6.41 -7.65 12.76
N TYR A 13 5.67 -6.94 11.91
CA TYR A 13 6.17 -6.45 10.64
C TYR A 13 7.16 -5.29 10.82
N ASN A 14 8.33 -5.41 10.17
CA ASN A 14 9.38 -4.40 10.17
C ASN A 14 9.68 -3.95 8.74
N SER A 15 10.06 -2.69 8.57
CA SER A 15 10.46 -2.15 7.27
C SER A 15 11.58 -1.13 7.40
N PHE A 16 12.43 -1.04 6.38
CA PHE A 16 13.52 -0.03 6.35
C PHE A 16 13.07 1.31 5.77
N SER A 17 11.79 1.44 5.39
CA SER A 17 11.22 2.65 4.79
C SER A 17 9.92 3.01 5.48
N ARG A 18 9.82 4.26 5.95
CA ARG A 18 8.59 4.80 6.53
C ARG A 18 7.40 4.69 5.58
N ALA A 19 7.63 4.83 4.26
CA ALA A 19 6.59 4.67 3.24
C ALA A 19 6.06 3.23 3.16
N ASN A 20 6.95 2.24 3.32
CA ASN A 20 6.55 0.83 3.37
C ASN A 20 5.77 0.53 4.63
N LEU A 21 6.18 1.05 5.80
CA LEU A 21 5.40 0.92 7.02
C LEU A 21 4.02 1.56 6.87
N ALA A 22 3.92 2.78 6.33
CA ALA A 22 2.65 3.46 6.13
C ALA A 22 1.71 2.69 5.18
N ARG A 23 2.25 2.11 4.10
CA ARG A 23 1.49 1.23 3.21
C ARG A 23 1.04 -0.04 3.95
N HIS A 24 1.90 -0.63 4.75
CA HIS A 24 1.56 -1.80 5.56
C HIS A 24 0.45 -1.49 6.56
N LEU A 25 0.46 -0.33 7.24
CA LEU A 25 -0.60 0.03 8.19
C LEU A 25 -2.01 0.01 7.56
N ARG A 26 -2.12 0.24 6.24
CA ARG A 26 -3.39 0.12 5.50
C ARG A 26 -3.96 -1.30 5.48
N THR A 27 -3.15 -2.33 5.72
CA THR A 27 -3.65 -3.71 5.86
C THR A 27 -4.41 -3.91 7.16
N HIS A 28 -4.12 -3.11 8.19
CA HIS A 28 -4.84 -3.13 9.45
C HIS A 28 -6.10 -2.25 9.39
N THR A 29 -5.99 -1.04 8.84
CA THR A 29 -7.13 -0.10 8.76
C THR A 29 -8.10 -0.45 7.64
N GLY A 30 -7.69 -1.28 6.67
CA GLY A 30 -8.48 -1.58 5.48
C GLY A 30 -8.59 -0.40 4.51
N GLU A 31 -7.85 0.69 4.75
CA GLU A 31 -7.90 1.89 3.92
C GLU A 31 -7.41 1.61 2.50
N LYS A 32 -8.23 2.04 1.53
CA LYS A 32 -7.96 1.87 0.10
C LYS A 32 -8.09 3.22 -0.61
N PRO A 33 -7.11 4.13 -0.43
CA PRO A 33 -7.19 5.48 -0.95
C PRO A 33 -7.10 5.53 -2.49
N PHE A 34 -6.57 4.50 -3.13
CA PHE A 34 -6.37 4.48 -4.58
C PHE A 34 -7.59 3.89 -5.27
N LYS A 35 -8.45 4.74 -5.82
CA LYS A 35 -9.63 4.33 -6.58
C LYS A 35 -9.34 4.34 -8.08
N CYS A 36 -9.73 3.26 -8.76
CA CYS A 36 -9.79 3.24 -10.21
C CYS A 36 -10.89 4.20 -10.68
N THR A 37 -10.56 5.11 -11.59
CA THR A 37 -11.53 6.07 -12.14
C THR A 37 -12.55 5.40 -13.06
N LEU A 38 -12.18 4.28 -13.70
CA LEU A 38 -13.00 3.57 -14.68
C LEU A 38 -14.06 2.67 -14.01
N CYS A 39 -13.66 1.84 -13.04
CA CYS A 39 -14.58 0.89 -12.40
C CYS A 39 -14.79 1.13 -10.90
N ARG A 40 -14.27 2.24 -10.34
CA ARG A 40 -14.37 2.63 -8.92
C ARG A 40 -13.80 1.62 -7.91
N ARG A 41 -13.14 0.56 -8.36
CA ARG A 41 -12.47 -0.41 -7.48
C ARG A 41 -11.35 0.25 -6.70
N SER A 42 -11.31 0.01 -5.39
CA SER A 42 -10.36 0.63 -4.46
C SER A 42 -9.19 -0.31 -4.14
N PHE A 43 -7.99 0.24 -4.04
CA PHE A 43 -6.73 -0.45 -3.77
C PHE A 43 -5.97 0.24 -2.62
N SER A 44 -5.20 -0.53 -1.85
CA SER A 44 -4.37 -0.04 -0.74
C SER A 44 -2.97 0.43 -1.18
N ASP A 45 -2.59 0.15 -2.42
CA ASP A 45 -1.27 0.40 -2.98
C ASP A 45 -1.36 0.91 -4.44
N PRO A 46 -0.55 1.92 -4.82
CA PRO A 46 -0.59 2.51 -6.15
C PRO A 46 -0.11 1.57 -7.26
N SER A 47 0.86 0.70 -6.99
CA SER A 47 1.34 -0.29 -7.97
C SER A 47 0.24 -1.30 -8.32
N SER A 48 -0.56 -1.67 -7.31
CA SER A 48 -1.74 -2.52 -7.50
C SER A 48 -2.81 -1.84 -8.36
N LEU A 49 -3.10 -0.54 -8.13
CA LEU A 49 -3.98 0.23 -9.00
C LEU A 49 -3.43 0.34 -10.43
N LYS A 50 -2.15 0.64 -10.59
CA LYS A 50 -1.50 0.77 -11.91
C LYS A 50 -1.59 -0.53 -12.72
N ARG A 51 -1.27 -1.67 -12.11
CA ARG A 51 -1.43 -2.98 -12.76
C ARG A 51 -2.89 -3.25 -13.12
N HIS A 52 -3.82 -2.86 -12.25
CA HIS A 52 -5.24 -2.98 -12.54
C HIS A 52 -5.69 -2.07 -13.69
N SER A 53 -5.23 -0.82 -13.76
CA SER A 53 -5.66 0.12 -14.80
C SER A 53 -5.24 -0.33 -16.20
N ILE A 54 -4.12 -1.03 -16.32
CA ILE A 54 -3.67 -1.64 -17.59
C ILE A 54 -4.71 -2.65 -18.11
N ARG A 55 -5.48 -3.30 -17.24
CA ARG A 55 -6.53 -4.24 -17.65
C ARG A 55 -7.75 -3.57 -18.30
N HIS A 56 -7.89 -2.24 -18.18
CA HIS A 56 -8.95 -1.49 -18.87
C HIS A 56 -8.48 -0.89 -20.20
N ILE A 57 -7.18 -0.92 -20.47
CA ILE A 57 -6.58 -0.41 -21.70
C ILE A 57 -6.46 -1.53 -22.75
N LYS A 58 -6.50 -2.79 -22.30
CA LYS A 58 -6.75 -3.97 -23.14
C LYS A 58 -8.24 -4.24 -23.23
#